data_AF-A0A967P6J9-F1
#
_entry.id   AF-A0A967P6J9-F1
#
_cell.length_a   1.000
_cell.length_b   1.000
_cell.length_c   1.000
_cell.angle_alpha   90.00
_cell.angle_beta   90.00
_cell.angle_gamma   90.00
#
_symmetry.space_group_name_H-M   'P 1'
#
loop_
_entity.id
_entity.type
_entity.pdbx_description
1 polymer ?
#
loop_
_entity_poly.entity_id
_entity_poly.type
_entity_poly.pdbx_seq_one_letter_code
_entity_poly.pdbx_strand_id
1 'polypeptide(L)' 'MSQNISKALSKLSEREKTIINMRFGIGYEQNYTLDEIGNSYDLTRERILQIERNALIKIKNNPYGEILREYLT' A
#
# COMPACT_ATOMS: atom_id res chain seq x y z
N MET A 1 2.25 -3.25 -17.05
CA MET A 1 2.26 -3.34 -15.57
C MET A 1 1.79 -2.05 -14.86
N SER A 2 2.31 -0.86 -15.19
CA SER A 2 2.23 0.32 -14.32
C SER A 2 0.87 1.05 -14.22
N GLN A 3 0.02 1.04 -15.26
CA GLN A 3 -1.24 1.78 -15.25
C GLN A 3 -2.29 1.21 -14.26
N ASN A 4 -2.26 -0.09 -14.02
CA ASN A 4 -3.26 -0.75 -13.18
C ASN A 4 -3.01 -0.53 -11.69
N ILE A 5 -1.74 -0.41 -11.29
CA ILE A 5 -1.35 -0.05 -9.92
C ILE A 5 -1.84 1.37 -9.62
N SER A 6 -1.57 2.34 -10.50
CA SER A 6 -2.04 3.72 -10.30
C SER A 6 -3.57 3.82 -10.19
N LYS A 7 -4.32 3.02 -10.98
CA LYS A 7 -5.78 2.95 -10.89
C LYS A 7 -6.27 2.25 -9.63
N ALA A 8 -5.58 1.20 -9.18
CA ALA A 8 -5.92 0.51 -7.94
C ALA A 8 -5.71 1.41 -6.72
N LEU A 9 -4.62 2.18 -6.71
CA LEU A 9 -4.28 3.15 -5.66
C LEU A 9 -5.20 4.38 -5.65
N SER A 10 -5.95 4.67 -6.72
CA SER A 10 -6.79 5.87 -6.82
C SER A 10 -7.84 6.01 -5.70
N LYS A 11 -8.32 4.91 -5.12
CA LYS A 11 -9.30 4.90 -4.01
C LYS A 11 -8.68 5.05 -2.61
N LEU A 12 -7.36 5.04 -2.52
CA LEU A 12 -6.66 5.23 -1.26
C LEU A 12 -6.51 6.72 -0.95
N SER A 13 -6.51 7.05 0.34
CA SER A 13 -6.05 8.36 0.80
C SER A 13 -4.55 8.53 0.50
N GLU A 14 -4.07 9.76 0.41
CA GLU A 14 -2.64 10.02 0.17
C GLU A 14 -1.74 9.30 1.19
N ARG A 15 -2.13 9.27 2.47
CA ARG A 15 -1.37 8.55 3.51
C ARG A 15 -1.32 7.04 3.26
N GLU A 16 -2.45 6.44 2.87
CA GLU A 16 -2.51 5.02 2.52
C GLU A 16 -1.68 4.72 1.26
N LYS A 17 -1.75 5.58 0.24
CA LYS A 17 -0.92 5.46 -0.98
C LYS A 17 0.55 5.49 -0.64
N THR A 18 1.01 6.46 0.16
CA THR A 18 2.42 6.56 0.51
C THR A 18 2.89 5.35 1.29
N ILE A 19 2.13 4.89 2.29
CA ILE A 19 2.48 3.70 3.07
C ILE A 19 2.56 2.45 2.17
N ILE A 20 1.60 2.26 1.27
CA ILE A 20 1.61 1.14 0.31
C ILE A 20 2.77 1.27 -0.68
N ASN A 21 3.04 2.47 -1.20
CA ASN A 21 4.15 2.70 -2.11
C ASN A 21 5.50 2.41 -1.46
N MET A 22 5.71 2.87 -0.22
CA MET A 22 6.91 2.53 0.56
C MET A 22 6.98 1.03 0.82
N ARG A 23 5.87 0.39 1.20
CA ARG A 23 5.82 -1.03 1.54
C ARG A 23 6.20 -1.94 0.37
N PHE A 24 5.75 -1.59 -0.84
CA PHE A 24 5.99 -2.38 -2.06
C PHE A 24 7.08 -1.80 -2.96
N GLY A 25 7.77 -0.73 -2.55
CA GLY A 25 8.82 -0.09 -3.35
C GLY A 25 8.31 0.58 -4.64
N ILE A 26 7.05 1.00 -4.69
CA ILE A 26 6.45 1.62 -5.87
C ILE A 26 6.87 3.09 -5.93
N GLY A 27 7.79 3.43 -6.84
CA GLY A 27 8.34 4.78 -6.94
C GLY A 27 9.36 5.13 -5.86
N TYR A 28 9.85 4.11 -5.14
CA TYR A 28 10.94 4.21 -4.17
C TYR A 28 12.07 3.28 -4.59
N GLU A 29 13.31 3.56 -4.14
CA GLU A 29 14.49 2.74 -4.49
C GLU A 29 14.42 1.33 -3.90
N GLN A 30 13.72 1.17 -2.77
CA GLN A 30 13.56 -0.10 -2.07
C GLN A 30 12.20 -0.20 -1.37
N ASN A 31 11.85 -1.41 -0.95
CA ASN A 31 10.73 -1.67 -0.07
C ASN A 31 11.09 -1.39 1.39
N TYR A 32 10.11 -0.91 2.17
CA TYR A 32 10.29 -0.61 3.59
C TYR A 32 9.50 -1.58 4.47
N THR A 33 10.06 -1.88 5.63
CA THR A 33 9.41 -2.67 6.68
C THR A 33 8.32 -1.86 7.39
N LEU A 34 7.36 -2.55 8.03
CA LEU A 34 6.31 -1.87 8.81
C LEU A 34 6.90 -1.03 9.95
N ASP A 35 8.02 -1.47 10.52
CA ASP A 35 8.74 -0.79 11.59
C ASP A 35 9.45 0.47 11.07
N GLU A 36 10.12 0.41 9.92
CA GLU A 36 10.74 1.60 9.29
C GLU A 36 9.71 2.65 8.87
N ILE A 37 8.59 2.21 8.30
CA ILE A 37 7.48 3.10 7.97
C ILE A 37 6.87 3.67 9.26
N GLY A 38 6.70 2.86 10.30
CA GLY A 38 6.21 3.29 11.61
C GLY A 38 7.06 4.40 12.20
N ASN A 39 8.37 4.20 12.24
CA ASN A 39 9.33 5.20 12.70
C ASN A 39 9.27 6.50 11.88
N SER A 40 9.10 6.40 10.55
CA SER A 40 9.02 7.57 9.67
C SER A 40 7.73 8.39 9.85
N TYR A 41 6.65 7.75 10.30
CA TYR A 41 5.33 8.36 10.49
C TYR A 41 4.96 8.64 11.94
N ASP A 42 5.89 8.40 12.88
CA ASP A 42 5.66 8.43 14.33
C ASP A 42 4.43 7.59 14.73
N LEU A 43 4.36 6.38 14.18
CA LEU A 43 3.29 5.42 14.39
C LEU A 43 3.85 4.08 14.83
N THR A 44 3.06 3.36 15.62
CA THR A 44 3.39 1.97 15.95
C THR A 44 3.28 1.07 14.72
N ARG A 45 4.07 0.00 14.70
CA ARG A 45 4.00 -1.08 13.71
C ARG A 45 2.56 -1.58 13.52
N GLU A 46 1.85 -1.78 14.62
CA GLU A 46 0.45 -2.22 14.62
C GLU A 46 -0.46 -1.24 13.87
N ARG A 47 -0.21 0.07 14.03
CA ARG A 47 -0.97 1.11 13.33
C ARG A 47 -0.68 1.11 11.84
N ILE A 48 0.58 0.92 11.43
CA ILE A 48 0.93 0.76 10.01
C ILE A 48 0.26 -0.49 9.42
N LEU A 49 0.28 -1.61 10.14
CA LEU A 49 -0.39 -2.85 9.73
C LEU A 49 -1.90 -2.67 9.54
N GLN A 50 -2.56 -1.92 10.44
CA GLN A 50 -3.97 -1.58 10.28
C GLN A 50 -4.23 -0.76 9.01
N ILE A 51 -3.39 0.24 8.75
CA ILE A 51 -3.52 1.09 7.55
C ILE A 51 -3.29 0.25 6.28
N GLU A 52 -2.27 -0.61 6.28
CA GLU A 52 -1.98 -1.54 5.18
C GLU A 52 -3.18 -2.44 4.89
N ARG A 53 -3.75 -3.11 5.91
CA ARG A 53 -4.93 -3.96 5.75
C ARG A 53 -6.13 -3.19 5.18
N ASN A 54 -6.41 -2.00 5.69
CA ASN A 54 -7.51 -1.17 5.20
C ASN A 54 -7.29 -0.76 3.74
N ALA A 55 -6.06 -0.40 3.38
CA ALA A 55 -5.70 -0.07 2.01
C ALA A 55 -5.85 -1.29 1.07
N LEU A 56 -5.39 -2.46 1.49
CA LEU A 56 -5.53 -3.70 0.72
C LEU A 56 -7.01 -4.09 0.51
N ILE A 57 -7.87 -3.89 1.51
CA ILE A 57 -9.33 -4.10 1.36
C ILE A 57 -9.91 -3.14 0.31
N LYS A 58 -9.53 -1.85 0.34
CA LYS A 58 -9.99 -0.86 -0.65
C LYS A 58 -9.50 -1.19 -2.06
N ILE A 59 -8.26 -1.67 -2.19
CA ILE A 59 -7.69 -2.15 -3.45
C ILE A 59 -8.47 -3.37 -3.96
N LYS A 60 -8.71 -4.38 -3.10
CA LYS A 60 -9.42 -5.61 -3.47
C LYS A 60 -10.85 -5.34 -3.94
N ASN A 61 -11.52 -4.36 -3.34
CA ASN A 61 -12.87 -3.93 -3.72
C ASN A 61 -12.88 -2.92 -4.89
N ASN A 62 -11.73 -2.67 -5.50
CA ASN A 62 -11.63 -1.90 -6.73
C ASN A 62 -11.80 -2.87 -7.92
N PRO A 63 -12.65 -2.61 -8.92
CA PRO A 63 -12.75 -3.44 -10.12
C PRO A 63 -11.43 -3.57 -10.89
N TYR A 64 -10.45 -2.68 -10.65
CA TYR A 64 -9.09 -2.78 -11.18
C TYR A 64 -8.12 -3.55 -10.26
N GLY A 65 -8.58 -4.00 -9.10
CA GLY A 65 -7.81 -4.70 -8.06
C GLY A 65 -7.53 -6.17 -8.35
N GLU A 66 -8.15 -6.77 -9.38
CA GLU A 66 -7.85 -8.15 -9.80
C GLU A 66 -6.37 -8.35 -10.12
N ILE A 67 -5.69 -7.30 -10.58
CA ILE A 67 -4.27 -7.35 -10.98
C ILE A 67 -3.32 -7.38 -9.78
N LEU A 68 -3.74 -6.85 -8.62
CA LEU A 68 -2.96 -6.95 -7.38
C LEU A 68 -3.26 -8.25 -6.62
N ARG A 69 -4.28 -9.00 -7.02
CA ARG A 69 -4.62 -10.31 -6.45
C ARG A 69 -3.50 -11.33 -6.69
N GLU A 70 -2.81 -11.20 -7.82
CA GLU A 70 -1.66 -12.05 -8.21
C GLU A 70 -0.37 -11.71 -7.44
N TYR A 71 -0.26 -10.49 -6.88
CA TYR A 71 0.87 -10.06 -6.03
C TYR A 71 0.65 -10.35 -4.53
N LEU A 72 -0.57 -10.73 -4.13
CA LEU A 72 -0.98 -10.99 -2.75
C LEU A 72 -1.28 -12.48 -2.47
N THR A 73 -1.01 -13.36 -3.44
CA THR A 73 -1.06 -14.82 -3.27
C THR A 73 0.33 -15.33 -2.95
#